data_AF-A0ABD2MIN4-F1
#
_entry.id   AF-A0ABD2MIN4-F1
#
_cell.length_a   1.000
_cell.length_b   1.000
_cell.length_c   1.000
_cell.angle_alpha   90.00
_cell.angle_beta   90.00
_cell.angle_gamma   90.00
#
_symmetry.space_group_name_H-M   'P 1'
#
loop_
_entity.id
_entity.type
_entity.pdbx_description
1 polymer ?
#
loop_
_entity_poly.entity_id
_entity_poly.type
_entity_poly.pdbx_seq_one_letter_code
_entity_poly.pdbx_strand_id
1 'polypeptide(L)'
;MSENSRMDENDNDKKEVSQEKMFTLKKWNAVAMWSWDVECDTCAICRVQVMDACLRCQAESKKDFYGKQDCVVVWGECNHSFHYCCMSLWVKQNNRCPLCQQEWSIQRMGK
;
A
#
# COMPACT_ATOMS: atom_id res chain seq x y z
N MET A 1 63.87 -46.72 -47.29
CA MET A 1 62.63 -46.38 -48.01
C MET A 1 61.55 -47.25 -47.39
N SER A 2 60.57 -46.78 -46.62
CA SER A 2 60.07 -45.42 -46.48
C SER A 2 59.29 -45.35 -45.17
N GLU A 3 59.16 -44.14 -44.64
CA GLU A 3 58.50 -43.78 -43.39
C GLU A 3 57.09 -44.40 -43.22
N ASN A 4 56.66 -44.66 -41.98
CA ASN A 4 55.76 -43.69 -41.34
C ASN A 4 55.66 -43.85 -39.80
N SER A 5 56.05 -42.76 -39.16
CA SER A 5 55.79 -42.29 -37.80
C SER A 5 54.30 -42.08 -37.47
N ARG A 6 54.05 -41.83 -36.17
CA ARG A 6 52.88 -41.13 -35.56
C ARG A 6 51.73 -42.03 -35.14
N MET A 7 51.03 -41.82 -34.03
CA MET A 7 51.18 -41.04 -32.79
C MET A 7 49.97 -41.55 -31.98
N ASP A 8 50.18 -42.04 -30.76
CA ASP A 8 49.09 -42.26 -29.82
C ASP A 8 48.61 -40.89 -29.35
N GLU A 9 47.44 -40.45 -29.80
CA GLU A 9 46.66 -39.40 -29.15
C GLU A 9 45.30 -39.27 -29.85
N ASN A 10 44.24 -39.60 -29.13
CA ASN A 10 42.96 -38.94 -29.34
C ASN A 10 42.21 -38.92 -28.02
N ASP A 11 42.74 -38.08 -27.11
CA ASP A 11 42.02 -37.71 -25.91
C ASP A 11 40.74 -37.00 -26.31
N ASN A 12 39.66 -37.47 -25.72
CA ASN A 12 38.30 -37.17 -26.09
C ASN A 12 37.93 -35.82 -25.48
N ASP A 13 38.43 -34.74 -26.06
CA ASP A 13 38.16 -33.37 -25.64
C ASP A 13 36.73 -32.99 -26.06
N LYS A 14 35.77 -33.45 -25.25
CA LYS A 14 34.41 -32.90 -25.22
C LYS A 14 34.52 -31.42 -24.83
N LYS A 15 34.62 -30.54 -25.83
CA LYS A 15 34.30 -29.13 -25.67
C LYS A 15 32.82 -29.01 -25.30
N GLU A 16 32.54 -28.96 -24.01
CA GLU A 16 31.29 -28.40 -23.51
C GLU A 16 31.23 -26.94 -23.98
N VAL A 17 30.44 -26.70 -25.02
CA VAL A 17 30.00 -25.35 -25.39
C VAL A 17 29.10 -24.91 -24.25
N SER A 18 29.72 -24.29 -23.24
CA SER A 18 28.98 -23.51 -22.25
C SER A 18 28.27 -22.42 -23.03
N GLN A 19 26.96 -22.61 -23.20
CA GLN A 19 26.09 -21.59 -23.75
C GLN A 19 26.08 -20.42 -22.77
N GLU A 20 27.03 -19.50 -22.94
CA GLU A 20 27.01 -18.24 -22.24
C GLU A 20 25.65 -17.59 -22.51
N LYS A 21 24.85 -17.42 -21.46
CA LYS A 21 23.51 -16.84 -21.57
C LYS A 21 23.66 -15.47 -22.24
N MET A 22 23.09 -15.34 -23.45
CA MET A 22 23.25 -14.18 -24.36
C MET A 22 22.94 -12.82 -23.73
N PHE A 23 22.24 -12.78 -22.60
CA PHE A 23 21.97 -11.55 -21.88
C PHE A 23 22.37 -11.71 -20.41
N THR A 24 23.35 -10.91 -19.98
CA THR A 24 23.75 -10.76 -18.58
C THR A 24 23.35 -9.37 -18.09
N LEU A 25 22.53 -9.33 -17.03
CA LEU A 25 22.11 -8.09 -16.39
C LEU A 25 23.32 -7.48 -15.67
N LYS A 26 23.94 -6.45 -16.25
CA LYS A 26 25.15 -5.82 -15.67
C LYS A 26 24.83 -4.98 -14.44
N LYS A 27 23.77 -4.17 -14.51
CA LYS A 27 23.34 -3.27 -13.44
C LYS A 27 21.86 -2.94 -13.63
N TRP A 28 21.11 -2.95 -12.54
CA TRP A 28 19.70 -2.58 -12.54
C TRP A 28 19.49 -1.44 -11.54
N ASN A 29 18.90 -0.33 -11.99
CA ASN A 29 18.51 0.78 -11.13
C ASN A 29 17.00 0.93 -11.24
N ALA A 30 16.26 0.22 -10.39
CA ALA A 30 14.82 0.36 -10.34
C ALA A 30 14.42 1.58 -9.54
N VAL A 31 13.46 2.32 -10.06
CA VAL A 31 12.76 3.37 -9.33
C VAL A 31 11.31 2.94 -9.25
N ALA A 32 10.77 2.92 -8.04
CA ALA A 32 9.37 2.66 -7.80
C ALA A 32 8.78 3.84 -7.03
N MET A 33 7.56 4.20 -7.39
CA MET A 33 6.68 5.03 -6.57
C MET A 33 5.62 4.11 -5.99
N TRP A 34 5.26 4.34 -4.73
CA TRP A 34 4.22 3.59 -4.06
C TRP A 34 3.22 4.58 -3.47
N SER A 35 1.95 4.19 -3.49
CA SER A 35 0.88 4.81 -2.71
C SER A 35 0.22 3.72 -1.87
N TRP A 36 -0.42 4.10 -0.78
CA TRP A 36 -1.34 3.19 -0.11
C TRP A 36 -2.55 3.00 -1.02
N ASP A 37 -2.90 1.76 -1.35
CA ASP A 37 -4.17 1.42 -2.00
C ASP A 37 -5.27 1.55 -0.95
N VAL A 38 -5.75 2.78 -0.71
CA VAL A 38 -6.87 3.06 0.18
C VAL A 38 -8.02 3.53 -0.69
N GLU A 39 -8.99 2.65 -0.94
CA GLU A 39 -10.23 2.95 -1.67
C GLU A 39 -11.12 4.01 -0.96
N CYS A 40 -10.65 4.69 0.08
CA CYS A 40 -11.45 5.57 0.93
C CYS A 40 -10.67 6.80 1.43
N ASP A 41 -10.10 7.58 0.51
CA ASP A 41 -9.59 8.93 0.85
C ASP A 41 -10.73 9.91 1.18
N THR A 42 -11.99 9.52 1.00
CA THR A 42 -13.16 10.31 1.36
C THR A 42 -13.98 9.64 2.45
N CYS A 43 -14.37 10.41 3.46
CA CYS A 43 -15.29 9.94 4.49
C CYS A 43 -16.67 9.64 3.88
N ALA A 44 -17.12 8.39 3.88
CA ALA A 44 -18.40 8.02 3.24
C ALA A 44 -19.64 8.70 3.85
N ILE A 45 -19.51 9.22 5.08
CA ILE A 45 -20.59 9.88 5.83
C ILE A 45 -20.75 11.35 5.38
N CYS A 46 -19.65 12.12 5.32
CA CYS A 46 -19.72 13.55 4.97
C CYS A 46 -19.24 13.88 3.55
N ARG A 47 -18.73 12.88 2.80
CA ARG A 47 -18.22 13.00 1.43
C ARG A 47 -17.07 14.02 1.25
N VAL A 48 -16.38 14.33 2.34
CA VAL A 48 -15.16 15.18 2.35
C VAL A 48 -13.94 14.27 2.49
N GLN A 49 -12.80 14.70 1.97
CA GLN A 49 -11.51 14.04 2.16
C GLN A 49 -11.25 13.76 3.64
N VAL A 50 -10.81 12.55 4.00
CA VAL A 50 -10.55 12.19 5.41
C VAL A 50 -9.43 13.02 6.04
N MET A 51 -8.57 13.61 5.23
CA MET A 51 -7.48 14.48 5.67
C MET A 51 -7.92 15.93 5.90
N ASP A 52 -9.11 16.32 5.41
CA ASP A 52 -9.66 17.66 5.59
C ASP A 52 -10.64 17.70 6.77
N ALA A 53 -11.00 18.90 7.23
CA ALA A 53 -12.10 19.02 8.17
C ALA A 53 -13.43 18.60 7.53
N CYS A 54 -14.28 17.86 8.24
CA CYS A 54 -15.61 17.51 7.74
C CYS A 54 -16.49 18.76 7.52
N LEU A 55 -17.55 18.67 6.70
CA LEU A 55 -18.43 19.79 6.37
C LEU A 55 -19.01 20.53 7.60
N ARG A 56 -19.32 19.81 8.68
CA ARG A 56 -19.81 20.41 9.93
C ARG A 56 -18.75 21.26 10.62
N CYS A 57 -17.53 20.73 10.73
CA CYS A 57 -16.42 21.48 11.33
C CYS A 57 -15.94 22.62 10.42
N GLN A 58 -16.13 22.54 9.11
CA GLN A 58 -15.88 23.67 8.19
C GLN A 58 -16.93 24.79 8.36
N ALA A 59 -18.21 24.44 8.52
CA ALA A 59 -19.30 25.41 8.67
C ALA A 59 -19.20 26.22 9.97
N GLU A 60 -18.76 25.58 11.05
CA GLU A 60 -18.53 26.20 12.36
C GLU A 60 -17.18 26.96 12.38
N SER A 61 -17.06 27.96 11.51
CA SER A 61 -15.82 28.74 11.26
C SER A 61 -15.33 29.64 12.42
N LYS A 62 -15.92 29.58 13.61
CA LYS A 62 -15.56 30.51 14.71
C LYS A 62 -15.61 29.87 16.11
N LYS A 63 -14.41 29.69 16.66
CA LYS A 63 -14.02 29.86 18.08
C LYS A 63 -14.67 28.94 19.12
N ASP A 64 -13.88 27.94 19.51
CA ASP A 64 -13.55 27.59 20.90
C ASP A 64 -14.63 27.75 21.97
N PHE A 65 -15.16 26.61 22.45
CA PHE A 65 -15.76 26.57 23.79
C PHE A 65 -15.46 25.30 24.61
N TYR A 66 -15.05 24.19 23.99
CA TYR A 66 -14.47 23.05 24.71
C TYR A 66 -13.36 22.45 23.85
N GLY A 67 -12.11 22.73 24.22
CA GLY A 67 -10.92 22.53 23.39
C GLY A 67 -10.80 21.14 22.77
N LYS A 68 -10.30 21.13 21.52
CA LYS A 68 -9.77 19.95 20.80
C LYS A 68 -10.73 18.76 20.72
N GLN A 69 -11.32 18.57 19.56
CA GLN A 69 -10.74 17.56 18.67
C GLN A 69 -10.70 18.20 17.29
N ASP A 70 -9.50 18.34 16.73
CA ASP A 70 -9.34 18.48 15.27
C ASP A 70 -10.21 17.38 14.61
N CYS A 71 -10.66 17.54 13.37
CA CYS A 71 -11.31 16.43 12.66
C CYS A 71 -10.31 15.28 12.50
N VAL A 72 -10.18 14.45 13.54
CA VAL A 72 -9.23 13.35 13.60
C VAL A 72 -9.79 12.18 12.83
N VAL A 73 -8.89 11.49 12.15
CA VAL A 73 -9.25 10.29 11.41
C VAL A 73 -9.33 9.13 12.40
N VAL A 74 -10.36 8.31 12.25
CA VAL A 74 -10.52 7.06 12.99
C VAL A 74 -10.60 5.91 12.02
N TRP A 75 -9.94 4.81 12.38
CA TRP A 75 -9.97 3.57 11.65
C TRP A 75 -10.69 2.52 12.48
N GLY A 76 -11.63 1.83 11.84
CA GLY A 76 -12.26 0.67 12.43
C GLY A 76 -11.38 -0.56 12.31
N GLU A 77 -11.67 -1.62 13.07
CA GLU A 77 -11.00 -2.94 12.88
C GLU A 77 -11.23 -3.51 11.47
N CYS A 78 -12.27 -3.05 10.79
CA CYS A 78 -12.53 -3.31 9.38
C CYS A 78 -11.63 -2.51 8.41
N ASN A 79 -10.59 -1.82 8.91
CA ASN A 79 -9.67 -0.93 8.17
C ASN A 79 -10.31 0.26 7.42
N HIS A 80 -11.61 0.51 7.58
CA HIS A 80 -12.26 1.69 7.00
C HIS A 80 -12.03 2.95 7.84
N SER A 81 -11.72 4.05 7.16
CA SER A 81 -11.42 5.36 7.73
C SER A 81 -12.60 6.33 7.66
N PHE A 82 -12.82 7.09 8.73
CA PHE A 82 -13.83 8.14 8.79
C PHE A 82 -13.35 9.29 9.69
N HIS A 83 -13.99 10.46 9.61
CA HIS A 83 -13.81 11.47 10.65
C HIS A 83 -14.45 10.99 11.96
N TYR A 84 -13.78 11.23 13.08
CA TYR A 84 -14.31 10.94 14.40
C TYR A 84 -15.71 11.53 14.60
N CYS A 85 -15.88 12.83 14.32
CA CYS A 85 -17.17 13.51 14.50
C CYS A 85 -18.29 12.95 13.62
N CYS A 86 -17.97 12.41 12.44
CA CYS A 86 -18.94 11.75 11.58
C CYS A 86 -19.33 10.38 12.14
N MET A 87 -18.33 9.58 12.53
CA MET A 87 -18.56 8.24 13.05
C MET A 87 -19.23 8.25 14.43
N SER A 88 -18.85 9.16 15.32
CA SER A 88 -19.45 9.30 16.66
C SER A 88 -20.95 9.62 16.62
N LEU A 89 -21.42 10.30 15.57
CA LEU A 89 -22.86 10.52 15.38
C LEU A 89 -23.54 9.33 14.73
N TRP A 90 -22.87 8.67 13.79
CA TRP A 90 -23.38 7.48 13.12
C TRP A 90 -23.65 6.34 14.10
N VAL A 91 -22.68 6.03 14.97
CA VAL A 91 -22.75 4.95 15.96
C VAL A 91 -23.92 5.11 16.95
N LYS A 92 -24.35 6.35 17.23
CA LYS A 92 -25.52 6.61 18.08
C LYS A 92 -26.83 6.06 17.50
N GLN A 93 -26.91 5.92 16.18
CA GLN A 93 -28.08 5.38 15.49
C GLN A 93 -27.86 3.94 15.03
N ASN A 94 -26.67 3.65 14.50
CA ASN A 94 -26.30 2.35 13.95
C ASN A 94 -24.85 2.01 14.29
N ASN A 95 -24.62 1.02 15.17
CA ASN A 95 -23.27 0.58 15.57
C ASN A 95 -22.57 -0.31 14.51
N ARG A 96 -22.72 0.02 13.23
CA ARG A 96 -22.14 -0.75 12.11
C ARG A 96 -21.39 0.16 11.16
N CYS A 97 -20.31 -0.36 10.57
CA CYS A 97 -19.54 0.33 9.56
C CYS A 97 -20.41 0.67 8.33
N PRO A 98 -20.44 1.93 7.84
CA PRO A 98 -21.20 2.31 6.65
C PRO A 98 -20.80 1.58 5.36
N LEU A 99 -19.59 1.03 5.27
CA LEU A 99 -19.05 0.41 4.05
C LEU A 99 -19.23 -1.12 4.06
N CYS A 100 -18.81 -1.81 5.12
CA CYS A 100 -18.87 -3.27 5.20
C CYS A 100 -19.98 -3.82 6.12
N GLN A 101 -20.74 -2.97 6.81
CA GLN A 101 -21.83 -3.37 7.72
C GLN A 101 -21.44 -4.25 8.92
N GLN A 102 -20.14 -4.47 9.14
CA GLN A 102 -19.60 -5.11 10.35
C GLN A 102 -19.83 -4.23 11.57
N GLU A 103 -19.86 -4.83 12.76
CA GLU A 103 -19.94 -4.08 14.01
C GLU A 103 -18.78 -3.08 14.12
N TRP A 104 -19.09 -1.86 14.53
CA TRP A 104 -18.09 -0.80 14.59
C TRP A 104 -17.29 -0.86 15.90
N SER A 105 -15.99 -1.09 15.78
CA SER A 105 -14.99 -1.04 16.85
C SER A 105 -13.82 -0.18 16.39
N ILE A 106 -13.31 0.69 17.26
CA ILE A 106 -12.21 1.60 16.93
C ILE A 106 -10.89 0.87 17.12
N GLN A 107 -10.09 0.76 16.06
CA GLN A 107 -8.75 0.19 16.11
C GLN A 107 -7.71 1.24 16.49
N ARG A 108 -7.75 2.41 15.82
CA ARG A 108 -6.80 3.51 16.02
C ARG A 108 -7.41 4.86 15.69
N MET A 109 -6.89 5.91 16.33
CA MET A 109 -7.19 7.31 16.04
C MET A 109 -5.89 8.03 15.67
N GLY A 110 -5.94 8.93 14.70
CA GLY A 110 -4.77 9.59 14.13
C GLY A 110 -5.08 11.03 13.76
N LYS A 111 -4.04 11.86 13.82
CA LYS A 111 -4.05 13.21 13.26
C LYS A 111 -3.49 13.18 11.85
#